data_AF-A0A427L2K3-F1
#
_entry.id   AF-A0A427L2K3-F1
#
_cell.length_a   1.000
_cell.length_b   1.000
_cell.length_c   1.000
_cell.angle_alpha   90.00
_cell.angle_beta   90.00
_cell.angle_gamma   90.00
#
_symmetry.space_group_name_H-M   'P 1'
#
loop_
_entity.id
_entity.type
_entity.pdbx_description
1 polymer ?
#
loop_
_entity_poly.entity_id
_entity_poly.type
_entity_poly.pdbx_seq_one_letter_code
_entity_poly.pdbx_strand_id
1 'polypeptide(L)' 'MNQTHVIERAFEIAERDHACLKVSDVREALSREGYTISDLMHLEGWSIREQLRRRMKARGARAVRRVELAESRP' A
#
# COMPACT_ATOMS: atom_id res chain seq x y z
N MET A 1 20.42 -10.63 -6.79
CA MET A 1 18.97 -10.39 -6.68
C MET A 1 18.72 -9.85 -5.28
N ASN A 2 18.57 -8.54 -5.12
CA ASN A 2 18.12 -7.96 -3.85
C ASN A 2 16.60 -8.01 -3.86
N GLN A 3 16.01 -9.16 -3.56
CA GLN A 3 14.57 -9.22 -3.29
C GLN A 3 14.34 -8.49 -1.96
N THR A 4 13.75 -7.29 -2.04
CA THR A 4 13.20 -6.61 -0.87
C THR A 4 12.23 -7.55 -0.16
N HIS A 5 12.24 -7.57 1.17
CA HIS A 5 11.36 -8.47 1.91
C HIS A 5 9.88 -8.14 1.60
N VAL A 6 9.04 -9.15 1.40
CA VAL A 6 7.63 -8.99 0.97
C VAL A 6 6.85 -7.99 1.83
N ILE A 7 7.14 -7.94 3.13
CA ILE A 7 6.53 -6.99 4.07
C ILE A 7 6.95 -5.55 3.75
N GLU A 8 8.25 -5.31 3.57
CA GLU A 8 8.77 -3.98 3.25
C GLU A 8 8.19 -3.50 1.92
N ARG A 9 8.19 -4.38 0.91
CA ARG A 9 7.63 -4.06 -0.40
C ARG A 9 6.13 -3.77 -0.35
N ALA A 10 5.37 -4.52 0.46
CA ALA A 10 3.95 -4.26 0.68
C ALA A 10 3.71 -2.86 1.26
N PHE A 11 4.56 -2.42 2.18
CA PHE A 11 4.48 -1.07 2.74
C PHE A 11 4.84 0.02 1.73
N GLU A 12 5.86 -0.19 0.91
CA GLU A 12 6.20 0.73 -0.18
C GLU A 12 5.03 0.91 -1.16
N ILE A 13 4.38 -0.19 -1.57
CA ILE A 13 3.21 -0.16 -2.45
C ILE A 13 2.06 0.60 -1.77
N ALA A 14 1.77 0.29 -0.50
CA ALA A 14 0.73 0.97 0.28
C ALA A 14 1.01 2.46 0.49
N GLU A 15 2.24 2.94 0.35
CA GLU A 15 2.59 4.35 0.47
C GLU A 15 2.64 5.08 -0.87
N ARG A 16 3.07 4.40 -1.95
CA ARG A 16 3.39 5.03 -3.24
C ARG A 16 2.36 4.78 -4.33
N ASP A 17 1.69 3.63 -4.32
CA ASP A 17 0.71 3.30 -5.37
C ASP A 17 -0.69 3.80 -4.97
N HIS A 18 -1.10 4.89 -5.61
CA HIS A 18 -2.40 5.52 -5.39
C HIS A 18 -3.58 4.67 -5.90
N ALA A 19 -3.35 3.71 -6.80
CA ALA A 19 -4.39 2.79 -7.26
C ALA A 19 -4.68 1.66 -6.25
N CYS A 20 -3.74 1.37 -5.35
CA CYS A 20 -3.92 0.36 -4.30
C CYS A 20 -4.75 0.91 -3.14
N LEU A 21 -6.04 0.58 -3.06
CA LEU A 21 -6.97 1.09 -2.03
C LEU A 21 -7.25 0.09 -0.91
N LYS A 22 -6.99 -1.20 -1.14
CA LYS A 22 -7.20 -2.29 -0.19
C LYS A 22 -6.02 -3.27 -0.21
N VAL A 23 -5.91 -4.08 0.84
CA VAL A 23 -4.80 -5.06 1.02
C VAL A 23 -4.75 -6.09 -0.11
N SER A 24 -5.88 -6.41 -0.75
CA SER A 24 -5.88 -7.30 -1.92
C SER A 24 -5.14 -6.69 -3.11
N ASP A 25 -5.24 -5.38 -3.32
CA ASP A 25 -4.56 -4.70 -4.43
C ASP A 25 -3.04 -4.77 -4.24
N VAL A 26 -2.59 -4.63 -2.99
CA VAL A 26 -1.16 -4.81 -2.62
C VAL A 26 -0.70 -6.23 -2.93
N ARG A 27 -1.52 -7.25 -2.64
CA ARG A 27 -1.20 -8.65 -2.95
C ARG A 27 -1.14 -8.90 -4.46
N GLU A 28 -2.06 -8.31 -5.21
CA GLU A 28 -2.04 -8.39 -6.68
C GLU A 28 -0.80 -7.71 -7.27
N ALA A 29 -0.43 -6.54 -6.75
CA ALA A 29 0.79 -5.83 -7.17
C ALA A 29 2.06 -6.67 -6.89
N LEU A 30 2.17 -7.25 -5.69
CA LEU A 30 3.27 -8.15 -5.35
C LEU A 30 3.28 -9.42 -6.22
N SER A 31 2.12 -10.00 -6.50
CA SER A 31 2.04 -11.16 -7.41
C SER A 31 2.52 -10.81 -8.82
N ARG A 32 2.22 -9.60 -9.32
CA ARG A 32 2.73 -9.10 -10.61
C ARG A 32 4.24 -8.85 -10.59
N GLU A 33 4.80 -8.50 -9.44
CA GLU A 33 6.25 -8.36 -9.23
C GLU A 33 6.97 -9.72 -9.09
N GLY A 34 6.23 -10.84 -9.03
CA GLY A 34 6.79 -12.18 -8.96
C GLY A 34 6.93 -12.75 -7.54
N TYR A 35 6.35 -12.11 -6.52
CA TYR A 35 6.28 -12.71 -5.17
C TYR A 35 5.35 -13.92 -5.19
N THR A 36 5.78 -14.98 -4.50
CA THR A 36 5.06 -16.26 -4.47
C THR A 36 3.91 -16.23 -3.48
N ILE A 37 3.01 -17.21 -3.58
CA ILE A 37 1.91 -17.39 -2.62
C ILE A 37 2.46 -17.52 -1.19
N SER A 38 3.58 -18.24 -1.00
CA SER A 38 4.25 -18.39 0.30
C SER A 38 4.76 -17.06 0.86
N ASP A 39 5.25 -16.17 0.01
CA ASP A 39 5.65 -14.82 0.43
C ASP A 39 4.43 -14.03 0.92
N LEU A 40 3.33 -14.10 0.17
CA LEU A 40 2.09 -13.39 0.50
C LEU A 40 1.42 -13.88 1.80
N MET A 41 1.74 -15.09 2.27
CA MET A 41 1.25 -15.60 3.57
C MET A 41 1.64 -14.70 4.74
N HIS A 42 2.81 -14.04 4.66
CA HIS A 42 3.27 -13.09 5.68
C HIS A 42 2.36 -11.85 5.81
N LEU A 43 1.54 -11.57 4.79
CA LEU A 43 0.59 -10.46 4.79
C LEU A 43 -0.79 -10.83 5.33
N GLU A 44 -1.04 -12.10 5.65
CA GLU A 44 -2.33 -12.55 6.20
C GLU A 44 -2.51 -12.19 7.67
N GLY A 45 -1.40 -11.93 8.38
CA GLY A 45 -1.41 -11.53 9.78
C GLY A 45 -2.24 -10.26 10.04
N TRP A 46 -3.13 -10.32 11.03
CA TRP A 46 -4.06 -9.22 11.34
C TRP A 46 -3.35 -7.87 11.54
N SER A 47 -2.25 -7.86 12.30
CA SER A 47 -1.46 -6.66 12.56
C SER A 47 -0.91 -6.02 11.28
N ILE A 48 -0.40 -6.82 10.34
CA ILE A 48 0.13 -6.31 9.06
C ILE A 48 -1.00 -5.71 8.22
N ARG A 49 -2.14 -6.39 8.12
CA ARG A 49 -3.31 -5.89 7.37
C ARG A 49 -3.82 -4.56 7.93
N GLU A 50 -3.87 -4.45 9.25
CA GLU A 50 -4.28 -3.23 9.95
C GLU A 50 -3.29 -2.07 9.67
N GLN A 51 -1.98 -2.32 9.75
CA GLN A 51 -0.95 -1.33 9.45
C GLN A 51 -0.99 -0.86 7.99
N LEU A 52 -1.19 -1.77 7.04
CA LEU A 52 -1.34 -1.43 5.62
C LEU A 52 -2.58 -0.55 5.38
N ARG A 53 -3.73 -0.92 5.97
CA ARG A 53 -4.96 -0.11 5.87
C ARG A 53 -4.77 1.30 6.43
N ARG A 54 -4.10 1.44 7.58
CA ARG A 54 -3.83 2.74 8.19
C ARG A 54 -3.00 3.63 7.28
N ARG A 55 -1.98 3.09 6.61
CA ARG A 55 -1.16 3.82 5.64
C ARG A 55 -1.94 4.26 4.42
N MET A 56 -2.73 3.35 3.82
CA MET A 56 -3.60 3.69 2.68
C MET A 56 -4.59 4.80 3.04
N LYS A 57 -5.20 4.72 4.24
CA LYS A 57 -6.12 5.75 4.75
C LYS A 57 -5.43 7.09 4.98
N ALA A 58 -4.26 7.09 5.63
CA ALA A 58 -3.47 8.30 5.88
C ALA A 58 -3.04 8.98 4.58
N ARG A 59 -2.63 8.19 3.59
CA ARG A 59 -2.30 8.67 2.24
C ARG A 59 -3.52 9.29 1.55
N GLY A 60 -4.67 8.63 1.60
CA GLY A 60 -5.93 9.17 1.07
C GLY A 60 -6.29 10.52 1.70
N ALA A 61 -6.23 10.62 3.03
CA ALA A 61 -6.47 11.88 3.74
C ALA A 61 -5.48 12.99 3.35
N ARG A 62 -4.20 12.65 3.13
CA ARG A 62 -3.18 13.60 2.67
C ARG A 62 -3.41 14.05 1.23
N ALA A 63 -3.96 13.19 0.37
CA ALA A 63 -4.32 13.54 -1.00
C ALA A 63 -5.50 14.51 -1.03
N VAL A 64 -6.57 14.24 -0.27
CA VAL A 64 -7.75 15.11 -0.16
C VAL A 64 -7.36 16.52 0.31
N ARG A 65 -6.60 16.63 1.41
CA ARG A 65 -6.12 17.93 1.90
C ARG A 65 -5.30 18.72 0.89
N ARG A 66 -4.58 18.03 -0.01
CA ARG A 66 -3.77 18.68 -1.05
C ARG A 66 -4.64 19.25 -2.16
N VAL A 67 -5.71 18.55 -2.53
CA VAL A 67 -6.69 18.99 -3.53
C VAL A 67 -7.45 20.21 -3.01
N GLU A 68 -7.96 20.17 -1.77
CA GLU A 68 -8.67 21.31 -1.17
C GLU A 68 -7.82 22.58 -1.10
N LEU A 69 -6.52 22.45 -0.80
CA LEU A 69 -5.59 23.59 -0.78
C LEU A 69 -5.31 24.15 -2.19
N ALA A 70 -5.30 23.29 -3.21
CA ALA A 70 -5.06 23.70 -4.59
C ALA A 70 -6.28 24.42 -5.19
N GLU A 71 -7.49 23.97 -4.85
CA GLU A 71 -8.75 24.59 -5.30
C GLU A 71 -9.08 25.90 -4.57
N SER A 72 -8.48 26.14 -3.39
CA SER A 72 -8.69 27.37 -2.60
C SER A 72 -7.80 28.55 -3.01
N ARG A 73 -7.03 28.46 -4.10
CA ARG A 73 -6.25 29.59 -4.64
C ARG A 73 -7.03 30.27 -5.78
N PRO A 74 -7.35 31.57 -5.67
CA PRO A 74 -8.04 32.33 -6.71
C PRO A 74 -7.17 32.59 -7.94
#